data_AF-A0A3C0VHH4-F1
#
_entry.id   AF-A0A3C0VHH4-F1
#
_cell.length_a   1.000
_cell.length_b   1.000
_cell.length_c   1.000
_cell.angle_alpha   90.00
_cell.angle_beta   90.00
_cell.angle_gamma   90.00
#
_symmetry.space_group_name_H-M   'P 1'
#
loop_
_entity.id
_entity.type
_entity.pdbx_description
1 polymer ?
#
loop_
_entity_poly.entity_id
_entity_poly.type
_entity_poly.pdbx_seq_one_letter_code
_entity_poly.pdbx_strand_id
1 'polypeptide(L)'
;MRLILLRNIAGLGTVGNVVDVRDGYGRNWLLPQGLAVEATPENMTQVEHRKRKLLAQEAENFQKLQAVAAEAAKQSVTIMARATDDDHLFGSVGAREIVAAFAAENIELDPRMILLDEPIKEIGCYTIRIRMHPEIEVASKVWVVRADDGERSAEIPAEAAVESPDEPPDEDRDE
;
A
#
# COMPACT_ATOMS: atom_id res chain seq x y z
N MET A 1 34.25 23.62 23.59
CA MET A 1 34.21 22.13 23.48
C MET A 1 33.27 21.73 22.35
N ARG A 2 33.72 20.84 21.45
CA ARG A 2 32.93 20.36 20.30
C ARG A 2 32.10 19.13 20.68
N LEU A 3 30.80 19.20 20.43
CA LEU A 3 29.85 18.12 20.70
C LEU A 3 28.99 17.83 19.48
N ILE A 4 28.52 16.59 19.35
CA ILE A 4 27.54 16.15 18.37
C ILE A 4 26.20 16.02 19.07
N LEU A 5 25.18 16.72 18.58
CA LEU A 5 23.83 16.66 19.16
C LEU A 5 23.13 15.36 18.81
N LEU A 6 22.59 14.66 19.81
CA LEU A 6 21.73 13.49 19.63
C LEU A 6 20.24 13.85 19.59
N ARG A 7 19.88 15.00 20.15
CA ARG A 7 18.50 15.53 20.14
C ARG A 7 18.48 16.95 19.57
N ASN A 8 17.33 17.34 19.01
CA ASN A 8 17.12 18.71 18.56
C ASN A 8 17.00 19.64 19.77
N ILE A 9 17.75 20.75 19.78
CA ILE A 9 17.73 21.74 20.85
C ILE A 9 17.50 23.11 20.23
N ALA A 10 16.42 23.77 20.64
CA ALA A 10 16.07 25.11 20.18
C ALA A 10 17.24 26.09 20.43
N GLY A 11 17.66 26.79 19.39
CA GLY A 11 18.75 27.77 19.45
C GLY A 11 20.18 27.21 19.38
N LEU A 12 20.35 25.88 19.37
CA LEU A 12 21.67 25.25 19.28
C LEU A 12 21.87 24.48 17.95
N GLY A 13 20.87 23.71 17.53
CA GLY A 13 20.91 22.95 16.29
C GLY A 13 20.07 21.68 16.33
N THR A 14 20.06 20.97 15.20
CA THR A 14 19.33 19.72 15.02
C THR A 14 20.22 18.49 15.26
N VAL A 15 19.59 17.32 15.36
CA VAL A 15 20.28 16.02 15.56
C VAL A 15 21.37 15.82 14.50
N GLY A 16 22.55 15.38 14.94
CA GLY A 16 23.71 15.09 14.10
C GLY A 16 24.58 16.30 13.76
N ASN A 17 24.22 17.51 14.20
CA ASN A 17 25.08 18.68 14.00
C ASN A 17 26.24 18.68 15.00
N VAL A 18 27.42 19.07 14.51
CA VAL A 18 28.58 19.36 15.35
C VAL A 18 28.49 20.82 15.79
N VAL A 19 28.39 21.04 17.08
CA VAL A 19 28.28 22.37 17.69
C VAL A 19 29.46 22.63 18.62
N ASP A 20 29.97 23.86 18.61
CA ASP A 20 30.95 24.32 19.59
C ASP A 20 30.22 25.04 20.71
N VAL A 21 30.36 24.53 21.94
CA VAL A 21 29.72 25.07 23.13
C VAL A 21 30.74 25.33 24.23
N ARG A 22 30.36 26.17 25.20
CA ARG A 22 31.16 26.37 26.42
C ARG A 22 31.26 25.07 27.20
N ASP A 23 32.44 24.79 27.74
CA ASP A 23 32.75 23.51 28.38
C ASP A 23 31.80 23.17 29.53
N GLY A 24 31.42 24.16 30.35
CA GLY A 24 30.46 23.97 31.44
C GLY A 24 29.05 23.60 30.98
N TYR A 25 28.59 24.15 29.87
CA TYR A 25 27.28 23.82 29.31
C TYR A 25 27.23 22.39 28.78
N GLY A 26 28.32 21.95 28.14
CA GLY A 26 28.42 20.58 27.67
C GLY A 26 28.58 19.55 28.79
N ARG A 27 29.49 19.78 29.74
CA ARG A 27 29.80 18.83 30.82
C ARG A 27 28.71 18.71 31.88
N ASN A 28 28.05 19.80 32.24
CA ASN A 28 27.07 19.79 33.33
C ASN A 28 25.64 19.51 32.84
N TRP A 29 25.35 19.78 31.56
CA TRP A 29 23.99 19.69 31.04
C TRP A 29 23.86 18.74 29.85
N LEU A 30 24.59 18.97 28.75
CA LEU A 30 24.38 18.19 27.51
C LEU A 30 24.82 16.72 27.61
N LEU A 31 25.99 16.45 28.19
CA LEU A 31 26.56 15.11 28.31
C LEU A 31 25.80 14.25 29.33
N PRO A 32 25.51 14.72 30.58
CA PRO A 32 24.80 13.91 31.57
C PRO A 32 23.35 13.61 31.19
N GLN A 33 22.70 14.51 30.46
CA GLN A 33 21.33 14.33 29.96
C GLN A 33 21.28 13.48 28.68
N GLY A 34 22.43 13.05 28.13
CA GLY A 34 22.49 12.29 26.89
C GLY A 34 21.98 13.06 25.66
N LEU A 35 22.03 14.40 25.72
CA LEU A 35 21.59 15.28 24.62
C LEU A 35 22.67 15.44 23.55
N ALA A 36 23.94 15.23 23.92
CA ALA A 36 25.08 15.33 23.03
C ALA A 36 26.20 14.35 23.41
N VAL A 37 27.09 14.07 22.45
CA VAL A 37 28.29 13.24 22.62
C VAL A 37 29.52 14.03 22.22
N GLU A 38 30.69 13.76 22.79
CA GLU A 38 31.93 14.41 22.38
C GLU A 38 32.25 14.16 20.90
N ALA A 39 32.65 15.21 20.19
CA ALA A 39 32.98 15.17 18.77
C ALA A 39 34.38 14.58 18.53
N THR A 40 34.56 13.30 18.89
CA THR A 40 35.74 12.51 18.54
C THR A 40 35.57 11.89 17.14
N PRO A 41 36.65 11.59 16.42
CA PRO A 41 36.54 10.94 15.10
C PRO A 41 35.81 9.60 15.16
N GLU A 42 35.97 8.85 16.25
CA GLU A 42 35.25 7.61 16.49
C GLU A 42 33.74 7.85 16.69
N ASN A 43 33.35 8.86 17.47
CA ASN A 43 31.94 9.18 17.67
C ASN A 43 31.28 9.75 16.41
N MET A 44 32.01 10.55 15.62
CA MET A 44 31.53 11.06 14.33
C MET A 44 31.19 9.90 13.38
N THR A 45 32.12 8.96 13.22
CA THR A 45 31.91 7.78 12.36
C THR A 45 30.80 6.88 12.89
N GLN A 46 30.68 6.69 14.20
CA GLN A 46 29.56 5.92 14.79
C GLN A 46 28.21 6.58 14.55
N VAL A 47 28.10 7.90 14.72
CA VAL A 47 26.84 8.65 14.49
C VAL A 47 26.47 8.59 13.01
N GLU A 48 27.43 8.77 12.11
CA GLU A 48 27.21 8.66 10.66
C GLU A 48 26.78 7.24 10.28
N HIS A 49 27.44 6.21 10.81
CA HIS A 49 27.08 4.83 10.55
C HIS A 49 25.67 4.50 11.03
N ARG A 50 25.29 4.96 12.24
CA ARG A 50 23.93 4.80 12.78
C ARG A 50 22.91 5.52 11.90
N LYS A 51 23.19 6.76 11.50
CA LYS A 51 22.33 7.54 10.59
C LYS A 51 22.15 6.81 9.26
N ARG A 52 23.23 6.34 8.65
CA ARG A 52 23.19 5.60 7.38
C ARG A 52 22.40 4.30 7.51
N LYS A 53 22.56 3.58 8.62
CA LYS A 53 21.80 2.35 8.89
C LYS A 53 20.30 2.63 9.01
N LEU A 54 19.91 3.67 9.73
CA LEU A 54 18.52 4.07 9.88
C LEU A 54 17.92 4.48 8.52
N LEU A 55 18.63 5.33 7.77
CA LEU A 55 18.19 5.75 6.42
C LEU A 55 18.07 4.57 5.46
N ALA A 56 18.99 3.60 5.53
CA ALA A 56 18.91 2.38 4.72
C ALA A 56 17.67 1.54 5.09
N GLN A 57 17.40 1.36 6.39
CA GLN A 57 16.20 0.64 6.85
C GLN A 57 14.91 1.35 6.46
N GLU A 58 14.86 2.68 6.55
CA GLU A 58 13.72 3.48 6.10
C GLU A 58 13.51 3.35 4.59
N ALA A 59 14.59 3.42 3.80
CA ALA A 59 14.52 3.23 2.35
C ALA A 59 14.06 1.82 1.96
N GLU A 60 14.57 0.78 2.64
CA GLU A 60 14.11 -0.60 2.43
C GLU A 60 12.63 -0.77 2.77
N ASN A 61 12.17 -0.20 3.88
CA ASN A 61 10.75 -0.25 4.26
C ASN A 61 9.88 0.52 3.26
N PHE A 62 10.35 1.69 2.81
CA PHE A 62 9.65 2.47 1.79
C PHE A 62 9.54 1.71 0.47
N GLN A 63 10.61 1.03 0.02
CA GLN A 63 10.60 0.20 -1.18
C GLN A 63 9.64 -0.98 -1.04
N LYS A 64 9.61 -1.66 0.12
CA LYS A 64 8.65 -2.73 0.39
C LYS A 64 7.21 -2.22 0.31
N LEU A 65 6.91 -1.09 0.95
CA LEU A 65 5.58 -0.47 0.89
C LEU A 65 5.21 -0.06 -0.54
N GLN A 66 6.16 0.45 -1.32
CA GLN A 66 5.94 0.81 -2.71
C GLN A 66 5.66 -0.42 -3.59
N ALA A 67 6.32 -1.55 -3.33
CA ALA A 67 6.03 -2.81 -4.02
C ALA A 67 4.61 -3.30 -3.73
N VAL A 68 4.22 -3.36 -2.45
CA VAL A 68 2.85 -3.75 -2.04
C VAL A 68 1.81 -2.78 -2.60
N ALA A 69 2.11 -1.48 -2.63
CA ALA A 69 1.27 -0.47 -3.24
C ALA A 69 1.06 -0.72 -4.74
N ALA A 70 2.11 -1.10 -5.47
CA ALA A 70 2.03 -1.41 -6.89
C ALA A 70 1.25 -2.71 -7.16
N GLU A 71 1.32 -3.70 -6.26
CA GLU A 71 0.51 -4.91 -6.32
C GLU A 71 -0.97 -4.60 -6.09
N ALA A 72 -1.29 -3.84 -5.04
CA ALA A 72 -2.66 -3.40 -4.74
C ALA A 72 -3.28 -2.55 -5.86
N ALA A 73 -2.47 -1.78 -6.60
CA ALA A 73 -2.93 -1.00 -7.76
C ALA A 73 -3.35 -1.87 -8.95
N LYS A 74 -2.67 -3.01 -9.14
CA LYS A 74 -2.92 -3.94 -10.25
C LYS A 74 -4.04 -4.91 -9.94
N GLN A 75 -4.18 -5.29 -8.67
CA GLN A 75 -5.23 -6.17 -8.23
C GLN A 75 -6.57 -5.44 -8.32
N SER A 76 -7.55 -6.05 -8.98
CA SER A 76 -8.94 -5.69 -8.84
C SER A 76 -9.61 -6.71 -7.94
N VAL A 77 -10.32 -6.22 -6.92
CA VAL A 77 -10.94 -7.10 -5.92
C VAL A 77 -12.45 -7.16 -6.15
N THR A 78 -13.00 -8.37 -6.08
CA THR A 78 -14.45 -8.59 -6.23
C THR A 78 -15.06 -8.91 -4.87
N ILE A 79 -16.05 -8.12 -4.47
CA ILE A 79 -16.79 -8.26 -3.22
C ILE A 79 -18.19 -8.78 -3.54
N MET A 80 -18.49 -9.98 -3.06
CA MET A 80 -19.82 -10.57 -3.16
C MET A 80 -20.68 -10.09 -2.00
N ALA A 81 -21.80 -9.42 -2.32
CA ALA A 81 -22.73 -8.90 -1.33
C ALA A 81 -24.19 -9.19 -1.71
N ARG A 82 -25.08 -9.27 -0.72
CA ARG A 82 -26.52 -9.46 -0.98
C ARG A 82 -27.12 -8.14 -1.46
N ALA A 83 -27.82 -8.20 -2.59
CA ALA A 83 -28.46 -7.04 -3.21
C ALA A 83 -29.92 -7.33 -3.57
N THR A 84 -30.70 -6.26 -3.67
CA THR A 84 -32.10 -6.26 -4.11
C THR A 84 -32.15 -6.28 -5.65
N ASP A 85 -33.32 -6.55 -6.22
CA ASP A 85 -33.55 -6.52 -7.68
C ASP A 85 -33.30 -5.13 -8.31
N ASP A 86 -33.31 -4.08 -7.50
CA ASP A 86 -33.07 -2.67 -7.90
C ASP A 86 -31.58 -2.26 -7.78
N ASP A 87 -30.64 -3.22 -7.86
CA ASP A 87 -29.18 -3.03 -7.73
C ASP A 87 -28.67 -2.37 -6.42
N HIS A 88 -29.57 -2.22 -5.44
CA HIS A 88 -29.26 -1.71 -4.10
C HIS A 88 -28.84 -2.84 -3.15
N LEU A 89 -27.73 -2.64 -2.44
CA LEU A 89 -27.22 -3.56 -1.43
C LEU A 89 -28.09 -3.54 -0.16
N PHE A 90 -28.33 -4.71 0.42
CA PHE A 90 -29.03 -4.82 1.72
C PHE A 90 -28.19 -4.27 2.89
N GLY A 91 -26.87 -4.16 2.69
CA GLY A 91 -25.93 -3.58 3.63
C GLY A 91 -25.03 -2.55 2.96
N SER A 92 -24.03 -2.07 3.69
CA SER A 92 -23.01 -1.17 3.15
C SER A 92 -21.67 -1.90 3.05
N VAL A 93 -20.99 -1.74 1.92
CA VAL A 93 -19.59 -2.14 1.77
C VAL A 93 -18.73 -0.96 2.19
N GLY A 94 -18.04 -1.09 3.32
CA GLY A 94 -17.14 -0.10 3.87
C GLY A 94 -15.68 -0.56 3.85
N ALA A 95 -14.83 0.18 4.54
CA ALA A 95 -13.39 -0.12 4.60
C ALA A 95 -13.09 -1.52 5.15
N ARG A 96 -13.92 -2.07 6.06
CA ARG A 96 -13.68 -3.40 6.65
C ARG A 96 -13.86 -4.52 5.64
N GLU A 97 -14.92 -4.44 4.85
CA GLU A 97 -15.23 -5.42 3.81
C GLU A 97 -14.19 -5.36 2.70
N ILE A 98 -13.76 -4.15 2.32
CA ILE A 98 -12.69 -3.95 1.34
C ILE A 98 -11.37 -4.54 1.85
N VAL A 99 -10.98 -4.28 3.12
CA VAL A 99 -9.77 -4.90 3.71
C VAL A 99 -9.86 -6.42 3.71
N ALA A 100 -11.00 -7.00 4.08
CA ALA A 100 -11.17 -8.46 4.09
C ALA A 100 -10.98 -9.06 2.68
N ALA A 101 -11.46 -8.35 1.66
CA ALA A 101 -11.33 -8.78 0.27
C ALA A 101 -9.89 -8.65 -0.26
N PHE A 102 -9.14 -7.60 0.14
CA PHE A 102 -7.69 -7.52 -0.12
C PHE A 102 -6.89 -8.57 0.66
N ALA A 103 -7.31 -8.91 1.88
CA ALA A 103 -6.65 -9.95 2.68
C ALA A 103 -6.79 -11.35 2.04
N ALA A 104 -7.91 -11.63 1.37
CA ALA A 104 -8.09 -12.85 0.58
C ALA A 104 -7.09 -12.96 -0.59
N GLU A 105 -6.64 -11.82 -1.11
CA GLU A 105 -5.63 -11.70 -2.16
C GLU A 105 -4.19 -11.64 -1.62
N ASN A 106 -3.99 -11.92 -0.32
CA ASN A 106 -2.71 -11.84 0.42
C ASN A 106 -2.14 -10.42 0.58
N ILE A 107 -2.97 -9.38 0.48
CA ILE A 107 -2.58 -8.00 0.73
C ILE A 107 -3.16 -7.55 2.07
N GLU A 108 -2.32 -7.49 3.10
CA GLU A 108 -2.72 -7.01 4.42
C GLU A 108 -2.79 -5.48 4.45
N LEU A 109 -3.99 -4.94 4.65
CA LEU A 109 -4.25 -3.50 4.75
C LEU A 109 -4.94 -3.16 6.08
N ASP A 110 -4.65 -1.97 6.62
CA ASP A 110 -5.41 -1.44 7.77
C ASP A 110 -6.64 -0.68 7.25
N PRO A 111 -7.83 -0.84 7.87
CA PRO A 111 -9.03 -0.09 7.48
C PRO A 111 -8.85 1.44 7.46
N ARG A 112 -7.91 1.98 8.24
CA ARG A 112 -7.59 3.42 8.29
C ARG A 112 -6.86 3.93 7.04
N MET A 113 -6.26 3.03 6.27
CA MET A 113 -5.56 3.38 5.03
C MET A 113 -6.54 3.61 3.88
N ILE A 114 -7.79 3.13 3.99
CA ILE A 114 -8.79 3.27 2.95
C ILE A 114 -9.48 4.63 3.08
N LEU A 115 -9.34 5.46 2.04
CA LEU A 115 -10.04 6.73 1.93
C LEU A 115 -11.36 6.49 1.21
N LEU A 116 -12.44 6.42 1.99
CA LEU A 116 -13.79 6.27 1.51
C LEU A 116 -14.66 7.39 2.11
N ASP A 117 -15.18 8.28 1.26
CA ASP A 117 -16.02 9.39 1.69
C ASP A 117 -17.42 8.89 2.11
N GLU A 118 -17.99 7.98 1.31
CA GLU A 118 -19.30 7.38 1.56
C GLU A 118 -19.25 5.86 1.40
N PRO A 119 -19.90 5.08 2.29
CA PRO A 119 -20.02 3.64 2.13
C PRO A 119 -20.74 3.27 0.82
N ILE A 120 -20.28 2.21 0.16
CA ILE A 120 -20.87 1.74 -1.09
C ILE A 120 -22.18 1.01 -0.78
N LYS A 121 -23.27 1.41 -1.45
CA LYS A 121 -24.64 0.89 -1.25
C LYS A 121 -25.26 0.30 -2.51
N GLU A 122 -24.58 0.37 -3.64
CA GLU A 122 -25.06 -0.11 -4.93
C GLU A 122 -24.04 -1.10 -5.52
N ILE A 123 -24.53 -1.98 -6.39
CA ILE A 123 -23.68 -2.87 -7.19
C ILE A 123 -22.97 -2.02 -8.24
N GLY A 124 -21.69 -2.27 -8.47
CA GLY A 124 -20.95 -1.53 -9.49
C GLY A 124 -19.44 -1.64 -9.38
N CYS A 125 -18.75 -0.87 -10.22
CA CYS A 125 -17.30 -0.72 -10.20
C CYS A 125 -16.93 0.62 -9.55
N TYR A 126 -16.17 0.55 -8.46
CA TYR A 126 -15.73 1.72 -7.71
C TYR A 126 -14.19 1.81 -7.72
N THR A 127 -13.68 3.02 -7.89
CA THR A 127 -12.24 3.28 -7.76
C THR A 127 -11.99 3.88 -6.38
N ILE A 128 -11.31 3.13 -5.52
CA ILE A 128 -11.04 3.51 -4.13
C ILE A 128 -9.58 3.92 -3.99
N ARG A 129 -9.33 4.95 -3.19
CA ARG A 129 -7.99 5.43 -2.86
C ARG A 129 -7.51 4.79 -1.56
N ILE A 130 -6.33 4.20 -1.62
CA ILE A 130 -5.66 3.52 -0.51
C ILE A 130 -4.38 4.30 -0.23
N ARG A 131 -4.31 4.88 0.97
CA ARG A 131 -3.16 5.64 1.47
C ARG A 131 -2.37 4.78 2.44
N MET A 132 -1.33 4.12 1.94
CA MET A 132 -0.47 3.23 2.75
C MET A 132 0.59 4.01 3.52
N HIS A 133 1.13 5.06 2.93
CA HIS A 133 2.12 5.96 3.54
C HIS A 133 1.73 7.42 3.21
N PRO A 134 2.15 8.43 4.00
CA PRO A 134 1.88 9.82 3.68
C PRO A 134 2.26 10.27 2.26
N GLU A 135 3.25 9.60 1.66
CA GLU A 135 3.77 9.85 0.32
C GLU A 135 3.32 8.80 -0.72
N ILE A 136 2.60 7.75 -0.32
CA ILE A 136 2.16 6.66 -1.21
C ILE A 136 0.63 6.53 -1.13
N GLU A 137 -0.03 7.01 -2.20
CA GLU A 137 -1.47 6.86 -2.44
C GLU A 137 -1.66 6.06 -3.73
N VAL A 138 -2.55 5.07 -3.68
CA VAL A 138 -2.84 4.15 -4.78
C VAL A 138 -4.35 4.14 -5.04
N ALA A 139 -4.74 4.15 -6.31
CA ALA A 139 -6.10 3.87 -6.71
C ALA A 139 -6.23 2.39 -7.07
N SER A 140 -7.23 1.70 -6.52
CA SER A 140 -7.55 0.31 -6.86
C SER A 140 -9.03 0.19 -7.23
N LYS A 141 -9.35 -0.77 -8.11
CA LYS A 141 -10.70 -1.03 -8.59
C LYS A 141 -11.36 -2.12 -7.76
N VAL A 142 -12.52 -1.82 -7.21
CA VAL A 142 -13.35 -2.77 -6.47
C VAL A 142 -14.64 -3.01 -7.24
N TRP A 143 -14.94 -4.27 -7.47
CA TRP A 143 -16.16 -4.73 -8.11
C TRP A 143 -17.08 -5.24 -7.02
N VAL A 144 -18.26 -4.64 -6.89
CA VAL A 144 -19.30 -5.18 -6.02
C VAL A 144 -20.25 -5.96 -6.91
N VAL A 145 -20.43 -7.25 -6.62
CA VAL A 145 -21.30 -8.16 -7.36
C VAL A 145 -22.31 -8.80 -6.42
N ARG A 146 -23.46 -9.22 -6.94
CA ARG A 146 -24.47 -9.91 -6.17
C ARG A 146 -24.00 -11.33 -5.83
N ALA A 147 -24.19 -11.73 -4.57
CA ALA A 147 -23.73 -13.03 -4.07
C ALA A 147 -24.33 -14.25 -4.80
N ASP A 148 -25.53 -14.11 -5.37
CA ASP A 148 -26.22 -15.21 -6.08
C ASP A 148 -25.61 -15.50 -7.46
N ASP A 149 -24.79 -14.60 -8.01
CA ASP A 149 -24.11 -14.78 -9.29
C ASP A 149 -22.76 -15.53 -9.16
N GLY A 150 -22.33 -15.83 -7.92
CA GLY A 150 -21.09 -16.54 -7.60
C GLY A 150 -21.04 -18.00 -8.08
N GLU A 151 -22.18 -18.62 -8.38
CA GLU A 151 -22.24 -19.97 -8.97
C GLU A 151 -22.13 -19.96 -10.50
N ARG A 152 -22.31 -18.81 -11.17
CA ARG A 152 -22.36 -18.74 -12.64
C ARG A 152 -21.03 -18.46 -13.33
N SER A 153 -19.96 -18.27 -12.55
CA SER A 153 -18.62 -17.98 -13.10
C SER A 153 -17.70 -19.22 -13.17
N ALA A 154 -18.20 -20.41 -12.79
CA ALA A 154 -17.47 -21.68 -12.93
C ALA A 154 -17.78 -22.44 -14.22
N GLU A 155 -18.72 -21.97 -15.05
CA GLU A 155 -18.94 -22.49 -16.39
C GLU A 155 -18.41 -21.47 -17.40
N ILE A 156 -17.13 -21.59 -17.72
CA ILE A 156 -16.65 -21.14 -19.02
C ILE A 156 -17.21 -22.17 -20.02
N PRO A 157 -18.17 -21.85 -20.91
CA PRO A 157 -18.47 -22.77 -21.99
C PRO A 157 -17.26 -22.75 -22.94
N ALA A 158 -16.49 -23.83 -22.95
CA ALA A 158 -15.39 -24.07 -23.88
C ALA A 158 -15.87 -24.41 -25.31
N GLU A 159 -17.10 -24.02 -25.67
CA GLU A 159 -17.75 -24.35 -26.94
C GLU A 159 -17.98 -23.08 -27.76
N ALA A 160 -16.89 -22.54 -28.33
CA ALA A 160 -16.96 -21.55 -29.40
C ALA A 160 -15.78 -21.68 -30.39
N ALA A 161 -15.25 -22.89 -30.57
CA ALA A 161 -14.15 -23.17 -31.51
C ALA A 161 -14.50 -24.20 -32.59
N VAL A 162 -15.75 -24.61 -32.75
CA VAL A 162 -16.14 -25.55 -33.81
C VAL A 162 -17.40 -25.06 -34.52
N GLU A 163 -17.25 -24.11 -35.43
CA GLU A 163 -18.22 -23.91 -36.51
C GLU A 163 -17.53 -23.26 -37.73
N SER A 164 -16.77 -24.08 -38.46
CA SER A 164 -16.65 -23.90 -39.91
C SER A 164 -17.76 -24.76 -40.52
N PRO A 165 -18.78 -24.18 -41.16
CA PRO A 165 -19.88 -24.95 -41.73
C PRO A 165 -19.42 -25.82 -42.91
N ASP A 166 -19.89 -27.06 -42.84
CA ASP A 166 -19.95 -28.14 -43.82
C ASP A 166 -20.05 -27.71 -45.30
N GLU A 167 -19.29 -28.42 -46.13
CA GLU A 167 -19.57 -28.80 -47.53
C GLU A 167 -20.99 -29.40 -47.70
N PRO A 168 -21.46 -29.84 -48.89
CA PRO A 168 -21.15 -29.55 -50.30
C PRO A 168 -22.48 -29.23 -51.06
N PRO A 169 -22.63 -29.38 -52.40
CA PRO A 169 -22.87 -30.72 -52.93
C PRO A 169 -22.19 -31.01 -54.28
N ASP A 170 -21.83 -32.28 -54.45
CA ASP A 170 -21.55 -32.93 -55.73
C ASP A 170 -22.70 -32.75 -56.72
N GLU A 171 -22.38 -32.53 -58.00
CA GLU A 171 -23.15 -33.13 -59.08
C GLU A 171 -22.27 -33.38 -60.31
N ASP A 172 -22.10 -34.67 -60.61
CA ASP A 172 -21.48 -35.24 -61.79
C ASP A 172 -22.07 -34.72 -63.11
N ARG A 173 -21.22 -34.55 -64.15
CA ARG A 173 -21.29 -35.28 -65.44
C ARG A 173 -20.47 -34.64 -66.56
N ASP A 174 -19.64 -35.49 -67.15
CA ASP A 174 -19.37 -35.68 -68.59
C ASP A 174 -19.34 -34.46 -69.54
N GLU A 175 -18.17 -34.19 -70.16
CA GLU A 175 -17.91 -34.49 -71.59
C GLU A 175 -16.40 -34.49 -71.91
#